data_AF-A0A520Y0S5-F1
#
_entry.id   AF-A0A520Y0S5-F1
#
_cell.length_a   1.000
_cell.length_b   1.000
_cell.length_c   1.000
_cell.angle_alpha   90.00
_cell.angle_beta   90.00
_cell.angle_gamma   90.00
#
_symmetry.space_group_name_H-M   'P 1'
#
loop_
_entity.id
_entity.type
_entity.pdbx_description
1 polymer ?
#
loop_
_entity_poly.entity_id
_entity_poly.type
_entity_poly.pdbx_seq_one_letter_code
_entity_poly.pdbx_strand_id
1 'polypeptide(L)'
;RHNAHRGAQDSPEFDASYRIFDSKAEPDEAENEETDAPAIVAETRVDIPTASVSDAVMILDLRDTNALMFKNGQTGAYNMVYRRQDGTIGWVEPGQ
;
A
#
# COMPACT_ATOMS: atom_id res chain seq x y z
N ARG A 1 40.25 -25.94 -9.09
CA ARG A 1 39.89 -24.50 -9.00
C ARG A 1 38.39 -24.41 -9.27
N HIS A 2 37.58 -24.39 -8.20
CA HIS A 2 36.14 -24.21 -8.27
C HIS A 2 35.83 -22.72 -8.09
N ASN A 3 35.20 -22.11 -9.09
CA ASN A 3 34.58 -20.77 -9.03
C ASN A 3 33.15 -20.99 -9.56
N ALA A 4 32.14 -21.08 -8.68
CA ALA A 4 31.42 -19.98 -8.03
C ALA A 4 30.29 -19.39 -8.91
N HIS A 5 29.07 -19.69 -8.45
CA HIS A 5 27.79 -19.03 -8.63
C HIS A 5 27.79 -17.61 -9.23
N ARG A 6 26.93 -17.40 -10.24
CA ARG A 6 26.40 -16.10 -10.71
C ARG A 6 25.09 -16.38 -11.47
N GLY A 7 23.98 -15.67 -11.33
CA GLY A 7 23.51 -14.64 -10.41
C GLY A 7 22.00 -14.90 -10.26
N ALA A 8 21.47 -14.86 -9.05
CA ALA A 8 20.77 -13.69 -8.52
C ALA A 8 19.52 -13.36 -9.35
N GLN A 9 18.38 -13.69 -8.77
CA GLN A 9 17.03 -13.58 -9.31
C GLN A 9 16.68 -12.12 -9.58
N ASP A 10 16.16 -11.87 -10.78
CA ASP A 10 15.51 -10.62 -11.14
C ASP A 10 14.10 -10.63 -10.51
N SER A 11 13.89 -9.78 -9.51
CA SER A 11 12.60 -9.57 -8.87
C SER A 11 12.11 -8.19 -9.27
N PRO A 12 10.91 -8.03 -9.87
CA PRO A 12 10.44 -6.72 -10.30
C PRO A 12 10.21 -5.81 -9.08
N GLU A 13 10.86 -4.65 -9.10
CA GLU A 13 10.67 -3.56 -8.15
C GLU A 13 9.23 -3.02 -8.32
N PHE A 14 8.34 -3.37 -7.38
CA PHE A 14 7.04 -2.71 -7.23
C PHE A 14 7.27 -1.43 -6.42
N ASP A 15 7.51 -0.30 -7.09
CA ASP A 15 7.72 0.98 -6.39
C ASP A 15 6.38 1.60 -5.98
N ALA A 16 6.01 1.42 -4.71
CA ALA A 16 5.13 2.33 -4.00
C ALA A 16 6.02 3.17 -3.08
N SER A 17 6.44 4.35 -3.55
CA SER A 17 7.38 5.18 -2.82
C SER A 17 6.78 5.73 -1.52
N TYR A 18 7.24 5.18 -0.39
CA TYR A 18 6.94 5.63 0.98
C TYR A 18 8.12 6.47 1.52
N ARG A 19 7.90 7.73 1.88
CA ARG A 19 8.92 8.59 2.51
C ARG A 19 8.79 8.55 4.04
N ILE A 20 9.87 8.16 4.71
CA ILE A 20 10.04 8.21 6.16
C ILE A 20 10.74 9.53 6.51
N PHE A 21 10.20 10.29 7.47
CA PHE A 21 10.93 11.39 8.10
C PHE A 21 11.83 10.81 9.19
N ASP A 22 13.14 10.84 8.96
CA ASP A 22 14.15 10.36 9.90
C ASP A 22 14.23 11.30 11.12
N SER A 23 13.88 10.79 12.29
CA SER A 23 14.11 11.43 13.58
C SER A 23 15.59 11.31 13.92
N LYS A 24 16.34 12.39 13.72
CA LYS A 24 17.77 12.50 14.07
C LYS A 24 18.00 12.06 15.52
N ALA A 25 18.63 10.91 15.71
CA ALA A 25 19.07 10.41 17.01
C ALA A 25 20.35 11.10 17.47
N GLU A 26 20.29 11.78 18.63
CA GLU A 26 21.45 12.00 19.51
C GLU A 26 21.43 10.84 20.55
N PRO A 27 22.57 10.26 20.95
CA PRO A 27 22.58 9.13 21.85
C PRO A 27 22.63 9.63 23.28
N ASP A 28 21.48 9.69 23.96
CA ASP A 28 21.49 9.62 25.42
C ASP A 28 20.18 9.03 25.95
N GLU A 29 20.38 7.98 26.74
CA GLU A 29 19.50 7.46 27.79
C GLU A 29 18.22 6.73 27.35
N ALA A 30 18.12 5.50 27.87
CA ALA A 30 16.98 4.62 27.73
C ALA A 30 15.74 5.24 28.39
N GLU A 31 14.94 5.95 27.61
CA GLU A 31 13.54 6.20 27.94
C GLU A 31 12.69 5.41 26.95
N ASN A 32 11.88 4.52 27.52
CA ASN A 32 10.84 3.78 26.84
C ASN A 32 9.79 4.78 26.34
N GLU A 33 10.07 5.46 25.23
CA GLU A 33 9.05 6.13 24.45
C GLU A 33 8.18 5.02 23.85
N GLU A 34 7.16 4.62 24.61
CA GLU A 34 6.00 3.95 24.04
C GLU A 34 5.49 4.86 22.92
N THR A 35 5.94 4.60 21.70
CA THR A 35 5.44 5.29 20.53
C THR A 35 3.94 5.02 20.52
N ASP A 36 3.12 6.03 20.80
CA ASP A 36 1.65 6.00 20.72
C ASP A 36 1.21 5.90 19.25
N ALA A 37 1.74 4.90 18.55
CA ALA A 37 1.37 4.55 17.20
C ALA A 37 0.17 3.61 17.27
N PRO A 38 -0.86 3.83 16.44
CA PRO A 38 -2.02 2.96 16.42
C PRO A 38 -1.61 1.51 16.09
N ALA A 39 -2.33 0.55 16.66
CA ALA A 39 -2.10 -0.86 16.40
C ALA A 39 -2.21 -1.18 14.90
N ILE A 40 -1.19 -1.84 14.36
CA ILE A 40 -1.19 -2.32 12.97
C ILE A 40 -1.90 -3.67 12.94
N VAL A 41 -3.02 -3.75 12.23
CA VAL A 41 -3.79 -4.99 12.06
C VAL A 41 -3.61 -5.52 10.66
N ALA A 42 -3.01 -6.70 10.53
CA ALA A 42 -2.86 -7.40 9.25
C ALA A 42 -4.08 -8.29 9.00
N GLU A 43 -5.02 -7.82 8.19
CA GLU A 43 -6.13 -8.64 7.71
C GLU A 43 -5.64 -9.61 6.63
N THR A 44 -5.82 -10.92 6.85
CA THR A 44 -5.26 -11.96 5.96
C THR A 44 -6.19 -12.36 4.81
N ARG A 45 -7.48 -11.97 4.90
CA ARG A 45 -8.50 -12.37 3.94
C ARG A 45 -9.50 -11.25 3.74
N VAL A 46 -9.43 -10.60 2.58
CA VAL A 46 -10.42 -9.65 2.10
C VAL A 46 -10.74 -10.02 0.65
N ASP A 47 -12.02 -10.01 0.30
CA ASP A 47 -12.45 -10.20 -1.09
C ASP A 47 -12.08 -8.96 -1.92
N ILE A 48 -11.34 -9.17 -3.01
CA ILE A 48 -10.92 -8.11 -3.93
C ILE A 48 -11.83 -8.16 -5.16
N PRO A 49 -12.81 -7.25 -5.28
CA PRO A 49 -13.75 -7.29 -6.39
C PRO A 49 -13.05 -6.99 -7.71
N THR A 50 -13.58 -7.56 -8.80
CA THR A 50 -13.25 -7.11 -10.15
C THR A 50 -14.26 -6.06 -10.58
N ALA A 51 -13.81 -4.86 -10.93
CA ALA A 51 -14.69 -3.70 -11.17
C ALA A 51 -14.06 -2.71 -12.16
N SER A 52 -14.87 -1.80 -12.73
CA SER A 52 -14.34 -0.58 -13.34
C SER A 52 -13.96 0.43 -12.25
N VAL A 53 -13.23 1.51 -12.60
CA VAL A 53 -12.91 2.57 -11.64
C VAL A 53 -14.17 3.22 -11.08
N SER A 54 -15.15 3.54 -11.93
CA SER A 54 -16.42 4.15 -11.51
C SER A 54 -17.22 3.23 -10.58
N ASP A 55 -17.26 1.93 -10.87
CA ASP A 55 -17.93 0.96 -10.00
C ASP A 55 -17.20 0.82 -8.67
N ALA A 56 -15.86 0.84 -8.66
CA ALA A 56 -15.07 0.80 -7.44
C ALA A 56 -15.34 2.03 -6.55
N VAL A 57 -15.47 3.23 -7.13
CA VAL A 57 -15.87 4.43 -6.39
C VAL A 57 -17.29 4.29 -5.82
N MET A 58 -18.24 3.76 -6.60
CA MET A 58 -19.58 3.48 -6.10
C MET A 58 -19.56 2.47 -4.94
N ILE A 59 -18.76 1.41 -5.02
CA ILE A 59 -18.64 0.40 -3.95
C ILE A 59 -18.01 1.00 -2.70
N LEU A 60 -16.97 1.84 -2.85
CA LEU A 60 -16.34 2.58 -1.76
C LEU A 60 -17.38 3.41 -0.99
N ASP A 61 -18.25 4.12 -1.72
CA ASP A 61 -19.33 4.92 -1.16
C ASP A 61 -20.40 4.06 -0.47
N LEU A 62 -20.85 2.98 -1.12
CA LEU A 62 -21.89 2.11 -0.56
C LEU A 62 -21.43 1.33 0.68
N ARG A 63 -20.14 0.96 0.75
CA ARG A 63 -19.56 0.26 1.91
C ARG A 63 -19.15 1.19 3.04
N ASP A 64 -19.20 2.50 2.81
CA ASP A 64 -18.69 3.53 3.73
C ASP A 64 -17.29 3.20 4.26
N THR A 65 -16.37 2.87 3.35
CA THR A 65 -14.97 2.58 3.69
C THR A 65 -14.03 3.66 3.16
N ASN A 66 -12.88 3.83 3.82
CA ASN A 66 -11.91 4.86 3.47
C ASN A 66 -11.09 4.52 2.23
N ALA A 67 -10.90 3.23 1.97
CA ALA A 67 -10.15 2.74 0.83
C ALA A 67 -10.70 1.40 0.33
N LEU A 68 -10.59 1.20 -0.99
CA LEU A 68 -11.00 -0.03 -1.65
C LEU A 68 -9.94 -0.42 -2.69
N MET A 69 -9.33 -1.59 -2.46
CA MET A 69 -8.53 -2.29 -3.47
C MET A 69 -9.46 -3.11 -4.37
N PHE A 70 -9.21 -3.08 -5.68
CA PHE A 70 -9.97 -3.84 -6.67
C PHE A 70 -9.08 -4.25 -7.85
N LYS A 71 -9.51 -5.26 -8.60
CA LYS A 71 -8.91 -5.62 -9.88
C LYS A 71 -9.68 -4.91 -10.98
N ASN A 72 -9.02 -4.10 -11.80
CA ASN A 72 -9.66 -3.41 -12.91
C ASN A 72 -10.09 -4.44 -13.96
N GLY A 73 -11.40 -4.50 -14.26
CA GLY A 73 -11.95 -5.47 -15.20
C GLY A 73 -11.49 -5.27 -16.66
N GLN A 74 -11.05 -4.07 -17.03
CA GLN A 74 -10.57 -3.74 -18.37
C GLN A 74 -9.08 -4.05 -18.53
N THR A 75 -8.25 -3.66 -17.57
CA THR A 75 -6.78 -3.78 -17.66
C THR A 75 -6.24 -5.03 -16.96
N GLY A 76 -7.02 -5.62 -16.05
CA GLY A 76 -6.57 -6.71 -15.18
C GLY A 76 -5.61 -6.26 -14.07
N ALA A 77 -5.21 -5.00 -14.04
CA ALA A 77 -4.31 -4.44 -13.06
C ALA A 77 -5.01 -4.25 -11.71
N TYR A 78 -4.26 -4.39 -10.63
CA TYR A 78 -4.74 -4.01 -9.31
C TYR A 78 -4.74 -2.49 -9.18
N ASN A 79 -5.78 -1.97 -8.56
CA ASN A 79 -6.04 -0.55 -8.42
C ASN A 79 -6.61 -0.29 -7.02
N MET A 80 -6.37 0.90 -6.49
CA MET A 80 -6.90 1.32 -5.19
C MET A 80 -7.53 2.70 -5.33
N VAL A 81 -8.77 2.84 -4.88
CA VAL A 81 -9.43 4.15 -4.66
C VAL A 81 -9.53 4.44 -3.18
N TYR A 82 -9.38 5.70 -2.78
CA TYR A 82 -9.48 6.11 -1.38
C TYR A 82 -10.00 7.54 -1.25
N ARG A 83 -10.59 7.85 -0.09
CA ARG A 83 -11.05 9.20 0.22
C ARG A 83 -9.88 10.08 0.67
N ARG A 84 -9.81 11.29 0.12
CA ARG A 84 -8.83 12.31 0.52
C ARG A 84 -9.43 13.23 1.59
N GLN A 85 -8.56 13.96 2.29
CA GLN A 85 -8.98 14.93 3.31
C GLN A 85 -9.79 16.10 2.74
N ASP A 86 -9.60 16.42 1.46
CA ASP A 86 -10.34 17.45 0.73
C ASP A 86 -11.74 17.00 0.23
N GLY A 87 -12.13 15.76 0.55
CA GLY A 87 -13.41 15.16 0.13
C GLY A 87 -13.40 14.60 -1.29
N THR A 88 -12.29 14.68 -2.02
CA THR A 88 -12.14 14.07 -3.35
C THR A 88 -11.69 12.62 -3.27
N ILE A 89 -11.72 11.91 -4.40
CA ILE A 89 -11.25 10.53 -4.52
C ILE A 89 -9.83 10.50 -5.09
N GLY A 90 -8.92 9.86 -4.37
CA GLY A 90 -7.60 9.48 -4.88
C GLY A 90 -7.67 8.11 -5.57
N TRP A 91 -6.86 7.94 -6.61
CA TRP A 91 -6.74 6.68 -7.36
C TRP A 91 -5.26 6.35 -7.55
N VAL A 92 -4.87 5.10 -7.28
CA VAL A 92 -3.53 4.54 -7.45
C VAL A 92 -3.61 3.25 -8.27
N GLU A 93 -2.71 3.11 -9.25
CA GLU A 93 -2.46 1.88 -10.00
C GLU A 93 -0.99 1.46 -9.76
N PRO A 94 -0.72 0.51 -8.84
CA PRO A 94 0.64 0.04 -8.60
C PRO A 94 1.22 -0.64 -9.84
N GLY A 95 2.36 -0.13 -10.32
CA GLY A 95 3.06 -0.66 -11.49
C GLY A 95 2.99 0.21 -12.75
N GLN A 96 2.35 1.40 -12.67
CA GLN A 96 2.59 2.50 -13.62
C GLN A 96 3.67 3.45 -13.12
#